data_AF-A0A8C7QPV0-F1
#
_entry.id   AF-A0A8C7QPV0-F1
#
_cell.length_a   1.000
_cell.length_b   1.000
_cell.length_c   1.000
_cell.angle_alpha   90.00
_cell.angle_beta   90.00
_cell.angle_gamma   90.00
#
_symmetry.space_group_name_H-M   'P 1'
#
loop_
_entity.id
_entity.type
_entity.pdbx_description
1 polymer ?
#
loop_
_entity_poly.entity_id
_entity_poly.type
_entity_poly.pdbx_seq_one_letter_code
_entity_poly.pdbx_strand_id
1 'polypeptide(L)'
;MAQFEEVSQKSAVHPKPVGLVLQYGTAGFRTNSKQLDHVMFRMGLLATLRSKKTKATIGVMVTASHNPEEDNGVKLVDPMGEMVTPAWEVYATQLANAEQEELLTALKDVIEREAISMAQEASVFVGKDTRPSSDSLSQAVLDGVHALGGHNYGLVTTPQLHYMVCCQNTQGRYGEATVKGYYRKLSQAFIQLTKNVPNRTDDQKALLVDGANGIGALKVCEMETYLKNELQLSLFNDGSSGKLNHLCGADYVKVQQRAPKGVEMTAGERCCSYDGDADRIVYYYSGSAGRFHLLDGDKIATLISTYLKELLTQAGLDLQIAVVQTAYANGSSTQYLEDTMKVIVRCTKTGVKHLHHAAQEFDIGVYFEANGHGTVLFSKAAEEKIQKLAQDSNTNDERRRAALLLQNTVNLINQTVGDAISDMLLIEAVLAIRGMTVQQWDAIYTDLPNRQLKVKVADRRVIDTTDAERRTVSPAGLQEAIDSRVKKYRRARSFVRPSGTEDVVRVYAEADTQLAWQCTASLEDLMKNPLIS
;
A
#
# COMPACT_ATOMS: atom_id res chain seq x y z
N MET A 1 -7.17 17.93 35.17
CA MET A 1 -8.39 17.35 35.74
C MET A 1 -9.59 17.55 34.81
N ALA A 2 -9.95 18.78 34.42
CA ALA A 2 -11.08 19.06 33.50
C ALA A 2 -11.03 18.28 32.16
N GLN A 3 -9.86 18.14 31.55
CA GLN A 3 -9.70 17.40 30.28
C GLN A 3 -10.05 15.91 30.37
N PHE A 4 -9.77 15.24 31.49
CA PHE A 4 -10.13 13.83 31.65
C PHE A 4 -11.61 13.63 31.99
N GLU A 5 -12.25 14.65 32.57
CA GLU A 5 -13.70 14.65 32.80
C GLU A 5 -14.47 14.73 31.48
N GLU A 6 -14.05 15.61 30.57
CA GLU A 6 -14.61 15.69 29.21
C GLU A 6 -14.42 14.37 28.45
N VAL A 7 -13.23 13.75 28.54
CA VAL A 7 -12.97 12.43 27.94
C VAL A 7 -13.93 11.37 28.48
N SER A 8 -14.19 11.35 29.80
CA SER A 8 -15.14 10.40 30.39
C SER A 8 -16.57 10.62 29.90
N GLN A 9 -17.00 11.88 29.78
CA GLN A 9 -18.33 12.23 29.30
C GLN A 9 -18.52 11.85 27.83
N LYS A 10 -17.55 12.17 26.96
CA LYS A 10 -17.59 11.78 25.54
C LYS A 10 -17.47 10.28 25.34
N SER A 11 -16.65 9.60 26.13
CA SER A 11 -16.56 8.13 26.04
C SER A 11 -17.90 7.45 26.32
N ALA A 12 -18.77 8.03 27.15
CA ALA A 12 -20.09 7.47 27.43
C ALA A 12 -21.04 7.50 26.21
N VAL A 13 -20.81 8.40 25.24
CA VAL A 13 -21.56 8.43 23.98
C VAL A 13 -21.00 7.46 22.93
N HIS A 14 -19.81 6.89 23.18
CA HIS A 14 -19.14 5.90 22.33
C HIS A 14 -18.90 4.58 23.09
N PRO A 15 -19.97 3.86 23.52
CA PRO A 15 -19.83 2.69 24.37
C PRO A 15 -19.15 1.52 23.65
N LYS A 16 -18.25 0.83 24.35
CA LYS A 16 -17.66 -0.42 23.88
C LYS A 16 -18.74 -1.53 23.85
N PRO A 17 -18.90 -2.27 22.74
CA PRO A 17 -19.76 -3.45 22.70
C PRO A 17 -19.27 -4.55 23.67
N VAL A 18 -20.20 -5.11 24.44
CA VAL A 18 -19.90 -6.14 25.45
C VAL A 18 -19.20 -7.35 24.82
N GLY A 19 -18.07 -7.77 25.39
CA GLY A 19 -17.32 -8.94 24.96
C GLY A 19 -16.51 -8.77 23.66
N LEU A 20 -16.54 -7.59 23.03
CA LEU A 20 -15.75 -7.33 21.84
C LEU A 20 -14.28 -7.14 22.21
N VAL A 21 -13.42 -7.89 21.54
CA VAL A 21 -11.96 -7.76 21.63
C VAL A 21 -11.40 -7.61 20.22
N LEU A 22 -10.62 -6.57 19.98
CA LEU A 22 -10.01 -6.26 18.69
C LEU A 22 -8.51 -6.07 18.84
N GLN A 23 -7.75 -6.47 17.83
CA GLN A 23 -6.31 -6.26 17.79
C GLN A 23 -5.96 -5.21 16.73
N TYR A 24 -5.01 -4.32 17.05
CA TYR A 24 -4.44 -3.43 16.04
C TYR A 24 -3.56 -4.27 15.11
N GLY A 25 -4.01 -4.47 13.87
CA GLY A 25 -3.31 -5.30 12.90
C GLY A 25 -2.26 -4.52 12.09
N THR A 26 -1.74 -5.16 11.04
CA THR A 26 -0.73 -4.57 10.13
C THR A 26 -1.17 -3.23 9.55
N ALA A 27 -2.48 -3.06 9.34
CA ALA A 27 -3.09 -1.86 8.77
C ALA A 27 -4.20 -1.28 9.67
N GLY A 28 -3.98 -1.33 10.99
CA GLY A 28 -4.87 -0.76 11.99
C GLY A 28 -6.02 -1.67 12.41
N PHE A 29 -7.07 -1.08 13.00
CA PHE A 29 -8.29 -1.81 13.33
C PHE A 29 -9.18 -1.90 12.10
N ARG A 30 -9.70 -3.10 11.82
CA ARG A 30 -10.65 -3.35 10.72
C ARG A 30 -11.64 -4.42 11.15
N THR A 31 -12.91 -4.14 11.01
CA THR A 31 -14.02 -5.08 11.21
C THR A 31 -15.30 -4.45 10.63
N ASN A 32 -16.44 -5.09 10.85
CA ASN A 32 -17.73 -4.53 10.53
C ASN A 32 -17.90 -3.13 11.15
N SER A 33 -18.32 -2.15 10.35
CA SER A 33 -18.42 -0.75 10.76
C SER A 33 -19.24 -0.50 12.03
N LYS A 34 -20.24 -1.35 12.31
CA LYS A 34 -21.11 -1.25 13.50
C LYS A 34 -20.36 -1.48 14.82
N GLN A 35 -19.16 -2.04 14.78
CA GLN A 35 -18.36 -2.37 15.97
C GLN A 35 -17.26 -1.34 16.26
N LEU A 36 -17.09 -0.32 15.41
CA LEU A 36 -15.90 0.53 15.42
C LEU A 36 -16.05 1.86 16.14
N ASP A 37 -17.26 2.29 16.50
CA ASP A 37 -17.50 3.64 17.05
C ASP A 37 -16.59 4.00 18.25
N HIS A 38 -16.59 3.16 19.30
CA HIS A 38 -15.70 3.33 20.45
C HIS A 38 -14.20 3.27 20.08
N VAL A 39 -13.83 2.45 19.09
CA VAL A 39 -12.43 2.34 18.63
C VAL A 39 -12.01 3.66 17.98
N MET A 40 -12.85 4.24 17.13
CA MET A 40 -12.59 5.52 16.44
C MET A 40 -12.34 6.63 17.44
N PHE A 41 -13.23 6.78 18.43
CA PHE A 41 -13.09 7.75 19.52
C PHE A 41 -11.76 7.59 20.26
N ARG A 42 -11.43 6.36 20.67
CA ARG A 42 -10.21 6.07 21.41
C ARG A 42 -8.94 6.22 20.57
N MET A 43 -9.01 5.98 19.26
CA MET A 43 -7.90 6.27 18.34
C MET A 43 -7.70 7.77 18.12
N GLY A 44 -8.77 8.57 18.17
CA GLY A 44 -8.66 10.03 18.23
C GLY A 44 -7.85 10.49 19.45
N LEU A 45 -8.16 9.95 20.64
CA LEU A 45 -7.41 10.23 21.87
C LEU A 45 -5.93 9.81 21.75
N LEU A 46 -5.67 8.61 21.26
CA LEU A 46 -4.30 8.09 21.11
C LEU A 46 -3.49 8.91 20.09
N ALA A 47 -4.10 9.30 18.96
CA ALA A 47 -3.46 10.15 17.96
C ALA A 47 -3.04 11.49 18.55
N THR A 48 -3.86 12.07 19.42
CA THR A 48 -3.47 13.29 20.12
C THR A 48 -2.29 13.05 21.09
N LEU A 49 -2.33 11.99 21.89
CA LEU A 49 -1.19 11.65 22.75
C LEU A 49 0.10 11.45 21.94
N ARG A 50 -0.01 10.79 20.78
CA ARG A 50 1.10 10.62 19.83
C ARG A 50 1.64 11.95 19.35
N SER A 51 0.76 12.87 18.95
CA SER A 51 1.15 14.20 18.49
C SER A 51 1.88 15.00 19.58
N LYS A 52 1.40 14.95 20.83
CA LYS A 52 2.07 15.58 21.97
C LYS A 52 3.45 14.96 22.25
N LYS A 53 3.57 13.64 22.13
CA LYS A 53 4.85 12.92 22.30
C LYS A 53 5.88 13.30 21.24
N THR A 54 5.47 13.31 19.97
CA THR A 54 6.36 13.56 18.83
C THR A 54 6.58 15.03 18.55
N LYS A 55 5.75 15.92 19.12
CA LYS A 55 5.70 17.37 18.82
C LYS A 55 5.49 17.62 17.33
N ALA A 56 4.65 16.79 16.73
CA ALA A 56 4.44 16.73 15.30
C ALA A 56 2.98 16.43 14.97
N THR A 57 2.56 16.73 13.75
CA THR A 57 1.25 16.38 13.22
C THR A 57 1.14 14.87 13.02
N ILE A 58 0.03 14.27 13.45
CA ILE A 58 -0.28 12.85 13.32
C ILE A 58 -1.51 12.67 12.43
N GLY A 59 -1.53 11.67 11.56
CA GLY A 59 -2.69 11.36 10.72
C GLY A 59 -3.58 10.28 11.31
N VAL A 60 -4.88 10.37 11.04
CA VAL A 60 -5.87 9.31 11.28
C VAL A 60 -6.67 9.10 10.00
N MET A 61 -6.50 7.94 9.37
CA MET A 61 -7.22 7.57 8.15
C MET A 61 -8.36 6.61 8.47
N VAL A 62 -9.60 7.00 8.17
CA VAL A 62 -10.81 6.16 8.31
C VAL A 62 -11.07 5.44 6.98
N THR A 63 -10.72 4.16 6.94
CA THR A 63 -10.90 3.29 5.77
C THR A 63 -10.66 1.82 6.12
N ALA A 64 -11.29 0.92 5.35
CA ALA A 64 -10.88 -0.49 5.28
C ALA A 64 -10.31 -0.91 3.91
N SER A 65 -9.87 0.02 3.05
CA SER A 65 -9.14 -0.31 1.80
C SER A 65 -9.96 -1.28 0.92
N HIS A 66 -9.40 -2.41 0.53
CA HIS A 66 -10.02 -3.48 -0.27
C HIS A 66 -11.17 -4.26 0.39
N ASN A 67 -11.44 -4.09 1.69
CA ASN A 67 -12.52 -4.82 2.37
C ASN A 67 -13.92 -4.50 1.76
N PRO A 68 -14.91 -5.39 1.95
CA PRO A 68 -16.31 -5.11 1.60
C PRO A 68 -16.84 -3.81 2.22
N GLU A 69 -17.77 -3.13 1.57
CA GLU A 69 -18.31 -1.81 1.97
C GLU A 69 -18.85 -1.75 3.40
N GLU A 70 -19.43 -2.84 3.91
CA GLU A 70 -19.98 -2.93 5.27
C GLU A 70 -18.92 -2.86 6.38
N ASP A 71 -17.66 -3.16 6.06
CA ASP A 71 -16.53 -3.00 6.96
C ASP A 71 -16.07 -1.53 6.99
N ASN A 72 -15.32 -1.16 8.01
CA ASN A 72 -14.50 0.06 8.00
C ASN A 72 -13.26 -0.16 8.87
N GLY A 73 -12.47 0.87 9.09
CA GLY A 73 -11.25 0.76 9.87
C GLY A 73 -10.58 2.08 10.14
N VAL A 74 -9.53 2.03 10.94
CA VAL A 74 -8.74 3.21 11.29
C VAL A 74 -7.25 2.87 11.30
N LYS A 75 -6.46 3.68 10.59
CA LYS A 75 -5.00 3.64 10.55
C LYS A 75 -4.45 4.93 11.18
N LEU A 76 -3.43 4.80 12.04
CA LEU A 76 -2.64 5.94 12.53
C LEU A 76 -1.38 6.14 11.66
N VAL A 77 -1.08 7.40 11.36
CA VAL A 77 0.03 7.84 10.50
C VAL A 77 0.98 8.70 11.32
N ASP A 78 2.24 8.29 11.36
CA ASP A 78 3.32 8.95 12.10
C ASP A 78 3.93 10.13 11.29
N PRO A 79 4.81 10.94 11.90
CA PRO A 79 5.12 12.28 11.39
C PRO A 79 5.67 12.38 9.97
N MET A 80 6.46 11.41 9.51
CA MET A 80 7.02 11.41 8.14
C MET A 80 6.09 10.71 7.13
N GLY A 81 4.84 10.43 7.52
CA GLY A 81 3.86 9.73 6.71
C GLY A 81 4.00 8.21 6.81
N GLU A 82 4.83 7.68 7.72
CA GLU A 82 4.97 6.26 7.97
C GLU A 82 3.82 5.70 8.81
N MET A 83 3.66 4.38 8.83
CA MET A 83 2.72 3.74 9.74
C MET A 83 3.22 3.83 11.18
N VAL A 84 2.29 3.89 12.14
CA VAL A 84 2.64 3.95 13.56
C VAL A 84 3.56 2.81 14.01
N THR A 85 4.51 3.13 14.90
CA THR A 85 5.48 2.16 15.44
C THR A 85 4.82 0.97 16.18
N PRO A 86 5.44 -0.22 16.19
CA PRO A 86 4.90 -1.40 16.88
C PRO A 86 4.56 -1.21 18.35
N ALA A 87 5.36 -0.42 19.08
CA ALA A 87 5.10 -0.11 20.49
C ALA A 87 3.74 0.59 20.70
N TRP A 88 3.35 1.44 19.74
CA TRP A 88 2.11 2.20 19.80
C TRP A 88 0.88 1.40 19.32
N GLU A 89 1.07 0.32 18.57
CA GLU A 89 0.01 -0.65 18.27
C GLU A 89 -0.49 -1.35 19.53
N VAL A 90 0.42 -1.58 20.50
CA VAL A 90 0.07 -2.15 21.81
C VAL A 90 -0.81 -1.19 22.58
N TYR A 91 -0.46 0.10 22.64
CA TYR A 91 -1.31 1.11 23.27
C TYR A 91 -2.65 1.26 22.56
N ALA A 92 -2.67 1.18 21.21
CA ALA A 92 -3.91 1.20 20.45
C ALA A 92 -4.81 0.01 20.83
N THR A 93 -4.25 -1.19 20.89
CA THR A 93 -4.94 -2.42 21.29
C THR A 93 -5.43 -2.34 22.74
N GLN A 94 -4.60 -1.87 23.67
CA GLN A 94 -4.98 -1.69 25.06
C GLN A 94 -6.15 -0.72 25.20
N LEU A 95 -6.07 0.45 24.58
CA LEU A 95 -7.12 1.46 24.64
C LEU A 95 -8.41 0.97 23.99
N ALA A 96 -8.36 0.38 22.80
CA ALA A 96 -9.57 -0.13 22.13
C ALA A 96 -10.31 -1.17 22.99
N ASN A 97 -9.58 -1.98 23.75
CA ASN A 97 -10.18 -3.05 24.56
C ASN A 97 -10.48 -2.67 26.02
N ALA A 98 -10.03 -1.51 26.52
CA ALA A 98 -10.28 -1.09 27.89
C ALA A 98 -11.79 -1.02 28.21
N GLU A 99 -12.21 -1.47 29.38
CA GLU A 99 -13.59 -1.21 29.83
C GLU A 99 -13.79 0.28 30.14
N GLN A 100 -15.05 0.71 30.24
CA GLN A 100 -15.41 2.13 30.35
C GLN A 100 -14.74 2.80 31.55
N GLU A 101 -14.74 2.12 32.69
CA GLU A 101 -14.13 2.55 33.94
C GLU A 101 -12.59 2.51 33.92
N GLU A 102 -12.00 1.72 33.02
CA GLU A 102 -10.54 1.54 32.91
C GLU A 102 -9.89 2.50 31.91
N LEU A 103 -10.67 3.11 31.01
CA LEU A 103 -10.15 3.94 29.93
C LEU A 103 -9.25 5.08 30.43
N LEU A 104 -9.66 5.79 31.49
CA LEU A 104 -8.85 6.89 32.03
C LEU A 104 -7.54 6.41 32.64
N THR A 105 -7.56 5.23 33.27
CA THR A 105 -6.34 4.61 33.81
C THR A 105 -5.40 4.22 32.67
N ALA A 106 -5.92 3.57 31.63
CA ALA A 106 -5.13 3.21 30.46
C ALA A 106 -4.51 4.43 29.75
N LEU A 107 -5.23 5.55 29.66
CA LEU A 107 -4.68 6.80 29.09
C LEU A 107 -3.57 7.38 29.96
N LYS A 108 -3.73 7.40 31.29
CA LYS A 108 -2.69 7.87 32.22
C LYS A 108 -1.45 7.00 32.14
N ASP A 109 -1.61 5.69 32.05
CA ASP A 109 -0.50 4.75 31.88
C ASP A 109 0.32 5.06 30.62
N VAL A 110 -0.36 5.34 29.49
CA VAL A 110 0.33 5.74 28.24
C VAL A 110 1.08 7.05 28.44
N ILE A 111 0.46 8.05 29.07
CA ILE A 111 1.08 9.36 29.34
C ILE A 111 2.34 9.21 30.21
N GLU A 112 2.27 8.41 31.27
CA GLU A 112 3.38 8.18 32.19
C GLU A 112 4.51 7.39 31.52
N ARG A 113 4.19 6.26 30.86
CA ARG A 113 5.19 5.41 30.18
C ARG A 113 5.93 6.14 29.08
N GLU A 114 5.22 6.93 28.29
CA GLU A 114 5.81 7.70 27.20
C GLU A 114 6.32 9.09 27.65
N ALA A 115 6.22 9.42 28.94
CA ALA A 115 6.60 10.72 29.50
C ALA A 115 6.01 11.91 28.69
N ILE A 116 4.70 11.85 28.42
CA ILE A 116 4.00 12.82 27.57
C ILE A 116 3.72 14.10 28.35
N SER A 117 4.20 15.24 27.85
CA SER A 117 3.82 16.55 28.38
C SER A 117 2.43 16.92 27.90
N MET A 118 1.46 16.97 28.82
CA MET A 118 0.08 17.35 28.47
C MET A 118 -0.07 18.83 28.07
N ALA A 119 0.89 19.67 28.47
CA ALA A 119 0.95 21.08 28.08
C ALA A 119 1.36 21.30 26.61
N GLN A 120 1.95 20.29 25.95
CA GLN A 120 2.31 20.37 24.54
C GLN A 120 1.03 20.45 23.68
N GLU A 121 0.97 21.39 22.73
CA GLU A 121 -0.14 21.43 21.77
C GLU A 121 -0.10 20.21 20.83
N ALA A 122 -1.28 19.75 20.44
CA ALA A 122 -1.45 18.64 19.52
C ALA A 122 -1.95 19.11 18.16
N SER A 123 -1.55 18.39 17.12
CA SER A 123 -2.00 18.58 15.75
C SER A 123 -2.32 17.20 15.17
N VAL A 124 -3.59 16.99 14.82
CA VAL A 124 -4.06 15.73 14.23
C VAL A 124 -4.77 16.02 12.92
N PHE A 125 -4.42 15.31 11.86
CA PHE A 125 -5.09 15.37 10.55
C PHE A 125 -5.98 14.15 10.38
N VAL A 126 -7.27 14.37 10.12
CA VAL A 126 -8.23 13.28 9.89
C VAL A 126 -8.63 13.25 8.41
N GLY A 127 -8.59 12.06 7.81
CA GLY A 127 -9.07 11.80 6.46
C GLY A 127 -9.96 10.57 6.41
N LYS A 128 -10.80 10.45 5.39
CA LYS A 128 -11.72 9.31 5.21
C LYS A 128 -11.95 8.94 3.75
N ASP A 129 -12.31 7.68 3.52
CA ASP A 129 -12.79 7.18 2.22
C ASP A 129 -14.30 7.41 2.01
N THR A 130 -14.85 6.81 0.94
CA THR A 130 -16.25 6.93 0.52
C THR A 130 -17.21 5.94 1.19
N ARG A 131 -16.79 5.15 2.18
CA ARG A 131 -17.71 4.19 2.82
C ARG A 131 -18.89 4.91 3.48
N PRO A 132 -20.12 4.35 3.44
CA PRO A 132 -21.29 4.96 4.06
C PRO A 132 -21.12 5.25 5.56
N SER A 133 -20.32 4.45 6.27
CA SER A 133 -20.02 4.62 7.70
C SER A 133 -18.91 5.62 7.99
N SER A 134 -18.15 6.07 6.98
CA SER A 134 -16.98 6.93 7.18
C SER A 134 -17.34 8.30 7.74
N ASP A 135 -18.53 8.83 7.44
CA ASP A 135 -19.01 10.09 8.03
C ASP A 135 -19.11 10.01 9.55
N SER A 136 -19.90 9.08 10.08
CA SER A 136 -20.10 8.92 11.52
C SER A 136 -18.82 8.49 12.23
N LEU A 137 -18.04 7.59 11.64
CA LEU A 137 -16.80 7.10 12.24
C LEU A 137 -15.71 8.17 12.27
N SER A 138 -15.60 9.02 11.24
CA SER A 138 -14.71 10.19 11.29
C SER A 138 -15.13 11.20 12.35
N GLN A 139 -16.43 11.35 12.60
CA GLN A 139 -16.91 12.20 13.69
C GLN A 139 -16.51 11.63 15.06
N ALA A 140 -16.64 10.32 15.27
CA ALA A 140 -16.17 9.69 16.51
C ALA A 140 -14.65 9.91 16.72
N VAL A 141 -13.82 9.80 15.67
CA VAL A 141 -12.40 10.18 15.75
C VAL A 141 -12.26 11.63 16.20
N LEU A 142 -13.02 12.55 15.58
CA LEU A 142 -12.97 13.98 15.91
C LEU A 142 -13.45 14.27 17.33
N ASP A 143 -14.38 13.51 17.89
CA ASP A 143 -14.81 13.68 19.28
C ASP A 143 -13.68 13.34 20.25
N GLY A 144 -12.88 12.32 19.93
CA GLY A 144 -11.65 11.98 20.65
C GLY A 144 -10.55 13.01 20.45
N VAL A 145 -10.37 13.51 19.22
CA VAL A 145 -9.39 14.55 18.90
C VAL A 145 -9.76 15.87 19.55
N HIS A 146 -11.02 16.32 19.51
CA HIS A 146 -11.48 17.61 20.05
C HIS A 146 -11.32 17.73 21.56
N ALA A 147 -11.27 16.61 22.30
CA ALA A 147 -10.87 16.67 23.70
C ALA A 147 -9.46 17.29 23.88
N LEU A 148 -8.65 17.36 22.82
CA LEU A 148 -7.23 17.73 22.86
C LEU A 148 -6.66 18.50 21.60
N GLY A 149 -7.41 18.74 20.50
CA GLY A 149 -7.10 19.55 19.29
C GLY A 149 -6.83 18.80 17.95
N GLY A 150 -7.42 19.23 16.79
CA GLY A 150 -7.10 18.71 15.43
C GLY A 150 -7.84 19.34 14.22
N HIS A 151 -7.52 18.89 13.00
CA HIS A 151 -7.98 19.38 11.69
C HIS A 151 -8.52 18.24 10.79
N ASN A 152 -9.63 18.48 10.07
CA ASN A 152 -10.30 17.47 9.23
C ASN A 152 -10.18 17.80 7.74
N TYR A 153 -9.62 16.89 6.95
CA TYR A 153 -9.50 17.00 5.49
C TYR A 153 -10.68 16.38 4.73
N GLY A 154 -11.57 15.65 5.40
CA GLY A 154 -12.71 15.00 4.76
C GLY A 154 -12.30 13.89 3.81
N LEU A 155 -12.92 13.86 2.62
CA LEU A 155 -12.71 12.82 1.61
C LEU A 155 -11.33 12.96 0.96
N VAL A 156 -10.44 11.98 1.21
CA VAL A 156 -9.08 11.91 0.66
C VAL A 156 -8.69 10.44 0.46
N THR A 157 -7.76 10.16 -0.46
CA THR A 157 -7.13 8.83 -0.52
C THR A 157 -6.24 8.59 0.70
N THR A 158 -5.94 7.33 1.01
CA THR A 158 -4.94 7.01 2.06
C THR A 158 -3.60 7.71 1.78
N PRO A 159 -3.02 7.62 0.56
CA PRO A 159 -1.77 8.31 0.25
C PRO A 159 -1.80 9.84 0.37
N GLN A 160 -2.93 10.47 0.05
CA GLN A 160 -3.09 11.92 0.20
C GLN A 160 -2.96 12.34 1.67
N LEU A 161 -3.54 11.59 2.61
CA LEU A 161 -3.39 11.88 4.03
C LEU A 161 -1.92 11.75 4.47
N HIS A 162 -1.26 10.66 4.09
CA HIS A 162 0.14 10.41 4.42
C HIS A 162 1.06 11.52 3.86
N TYR A 163 0.81 11.94 2.61
CA TYR A 163 1.49 13.07 1.97
C TYR A 163 1.32 14.37 2.79
N MET A 164 0.09 14.73 3.16
CA MET A 164 -0.17 15.98 3.87
C MET A 164 0.45 16.00 5.27
N VAL A 165 0.45 14.87 5.98
CA VAL A 165 1.13 14.72 7.28
C VAL A 165 2.64 14.95 7.12
N CYS A 166 3.27 14.28 6.14
CA CYS A 166 4.70 14.45 5.89
C CYS A 166 5.05 15.89 5.47
N CYS A 167 4.26 16.51 4.60
CA CYS A 167 4.44 17.90 4.18
C CYS A 167 4.36 18.88 5.35
N GLN A 168 3.38 18.70 6.24
CA GLN A 168 3.21 19.54 7.43
C GLN A 168 4.44 19.45 8.35
N ASN A 169 4.90 18.23 8.63
CA ASN A 169 6.01 18.00 9.55
C ASN A 169 7.39 18.32 8.96
N THR A 170 7.52 18.29 7.64
CA THR A 170 8.74 18.72 6.94
C THR A 170 8.75 20.23 6.64
N GLN A 171 7.74 20.97 7.11
CA GLN A 171 7.58 22.42 6.92
C GLN A 171 7.61 22.81 5.44
N GLY A 172 6.90 22.04 4.60
CA GLY A 172 6.80 22.28 3.18
C GLY A 172 7.96 21.72 2.33
N ARG A 173 9.02 21.18 2.93
CA ARG A 173 10.18 20.65 2.17
C ARG A 173 9.81 19.46 1.30
N TYR A 174 8.92 18.58 1.76
CA TYR A 174 8.43 17.46 0.94
C TYR A 174 7.38 17.89 -0.10
N GLY A 175 6.72 19.03 0.12
CA GLY A 175 5.64 19.55 -0.70
C GLY A 175 4.64 20.39 0.12
N GLU A 176 3.64 20.97 -0.53
CA GLU A 176 2.59 21.73 0.16
C GLU A 176 1.56 20.77 0.81
N ALA A 177 1.23 20.98 2.09
CA ALA A 177 0.33 20.13 2.90
C ALA A 177 -1.17 20.31 2.56
N THR A 178 -1.51 20.27 1.28
CA THR A 178 -2.88 20.38 0.77
C THR A 178 -3.12 19.36 -0.35
N VAL A 179 -4.40 19.02 -0.58
CA VAL A 179 -4.81 18.18 -1.70
C VAL A 179 -4.38 18.78 -3.06
N LYS A 180 -4.45 20.11 -3.19
CA LYS A 180 -3.94 20.81 -4.39
C LYS A 180 -2.41 20.73 -4.50
N GLY A 181 -1.70 20.79 -3.37
CA GLY A 181 -0.26 20.59 -3.30
C GLY A 181 0.15 19.22 -3.81
N TYR A 182 -0.57 18.18 -3.39
CA TYR A 182 -0.43 16.81 -3.89
C TYR A 182 -0.60 16.73 -5.41
N TYR A 183 -1.71 17.25 -5.96
CA TYR A 183 -1.95 17.25 -7.41
C TYR A 183 -0.84 17.99 -8.16
N ARG A 184 -0.45 19.18 -7.70
CA ARG A 184 0.61 19.97 -8.36
C ARG A 184 1.93 19.24 -8.36
N LYS A 185 2.38 18.70 -7.22
CA LYS A 185 3.67 18.02 -7.11
C LYS A 185 3.76 16.86 -8.10
N LEU A 186 2.77 15.96 -8.06
CA LEU A 186 2.76 14.76 -8.90
C LEU A 186 2.58 15.10 -10.39
N SER A 187 1.58 15.93 -10.75
CA SER A 187 1.35 16.28 -12.15
C SER A 187 2.53 17.06 -12.76
N GLN A 188 3.18 17.95 -12.00
CA GLN A 188 4.36 18.67 -12.50
C GLN A 188 5.51 17.70 -12.79
N ALA A 189 5.81 16.79 -11.86
CA ALA A 189 6.86 15.80 -12.05
C ALA A 189 6.56 14.88 -13.25
N PHE A 190 5.31 14.41 -13.37
CA PHE A 190 4.85 13.63 -14.52
C PHE A 190 5.04 14.37 -15.84
N ILE A 191 4.57 15.62 -15.93
CA ILE A 191 4.70 16.44 -17.14
C ILE A 191 6.18 16.64 -17.49
N GLN A 192 7.08 16.86 -16.53
CA GLN A 192 8.50 17.00 -16.83
C GLN A 192 9.13 15.71 -17.37
N LEU A 193 8.65 14.55 -16.93
CA LEU A 193 9.11 13.25 -17.42
C LEU A 193 8.60 12.95 -18.84
N THR A 194 7.36 13.33 -19.15
CA THR A 194 6.72 12.97 -20.42
C THR A 194 6.86 14.05 -21.51
N LYS A 195 7.24 15.27 -21.15
CA LYS A 195 7.40 16.37 -22.10
C LYS A 195 8.49 16.07 -23.12
N ASN A 196 8.18 16.26 -24.40
CA ASN A 196 9.10 16.09 -25.53
C ASN A 196 9.67 14.66 -25.66
N VAL A 197 8.96 13.63 -25.19
CA VAL A 197 9.34 12.25 -25.45
C VAL A 197 9.15 11.95 -26.95
N PRO A 198 10.22 11.66 -27.71
CA PRO A 198 10.22 11.67 -29.18
C PRO A 198 9.41 10.56 -29.83
N ASN A 199 9.05 9.50 -29.08
CA ASN A 199 8.37 8.30 -29.58
C ASN A 199 7.03 8.04 -28.89
N ARG A 200 6.44 9.05 -28.23
CA ARG A 200 5.18 8.88 -27.52
C ARG A 200 4.00 8.98 -28.49
N THR A 201 3.26 7.89 -28.67
CA THR A 201 2.07 7.84 -29.53
C THR A 201 0.81 8.28 -28.77
N ASP A 202 -0.27 8.56 -29.49
CA ASP A 202 -1.53 9.02 -28.87
C ASP A 202 -2.25 7.91 -28.09
N ASP A 203 -2.11 6.64 -28.50
CA ASP A 203 -2.57 5.48 -27.71
C ASP A 203 -1.81 5.32 -26.39
N GLN A 204 -0.57 5.84 -26.29
CA GLN A 204 0.19 5.92 -25.03
C GLN A 204 -0.25 7.09 -24.13
N LYS A 205 -1.22 7.89 -24.56
CA LYS A 205 -1.84 8.93 -23.74
C LYS A 205 -3.20 8.50 -23.19
N ALA A 206 -3.81 7.45 -23.71
CA ALA A 206 -5.09 6.94 -23.21
C ALA A 206 -4.87 5.79 -22.21
N LEU A 207 -5.58 5.84 -21.07
CA LEU A 207 -5.57 4.79 -20.06
C LEU A 207 -6.99 4.55 -19.52
N LEU A 208 -7.42 3.29 -19.48
CA LEU A 208 -8.64 2.88 -18.82
C LEU A 208 -8.37 2.68 -17.32
N VAL A 209 -9.14 3.33 -16.45
CA VAL A 209 -8.93 3.27 -15.00
C VAL A 209 -10.18 2.77 -14.29
N ASP A 210 -10.07 1.60 -13.65
CA ASP A 210 -11.06 1.08 -12.71
C ASP A 210 -10.89 1.78 -11.35
N GLY A 211 -11.84 2.65 -11.02
CA GLY A 211 -11.86 3.40 -9.79
C GLY A 211 -12.32 2.62 -8.55
N ALA A 212 -12.65 1.33 -8.70
CA ALA A 212 -13.17 0.45 -7.64
C ALA A 212 -14.45 0.94 -6.93
N ASN A 213 -15.14 1.92 -7.52
CA ASN A 213 -16.19 2.73 -6.90
C ASN A 213 -15.72 3.43 -5.60
N GLY A 214 -14.41 3.68 -5.49
CA GLY A 214 -13.74 4.21 -4.30
C GLY A 214 -13.29 5.66 -4.43
N ILE A 215 -12.64 6.15 -3.37
CA ILE A 215 -12.19 7.54 -3.28
C ILE A 215 -11.16 7.90 -4.35
N GLY A 216 -10.39 6.91 -4.84
CA GLY A 216 -9.42 7.09 -5.92
C GLY A 216 -10.03 7.64 -7.21
N ALA A 217 -11.26 7.20 -7.56
CA ALA A 217 -11.98 7.67 -8.74
C ALA A 217 -12.24 9.18 -8.68
N LEU A 218 -12.76 9.65 -7.54
CA LEU A 218 -13.07 11.06 -7.33
C LEU A 218 -11.80 11.92 -7.39
N LYS A 219 -10.72 11.45 -6.75
CA LYS A 219 -9.47 12.21 -6.63
C LYS A 219 -8.66 12.26 -7.91
N VAL A 220 -8.65 11.20 -8.70
CA VAL A 220 -7.98 11.23 -10.00
C VAL A 220 -8.75 12.09 -11.02
N CYS A 221 -10.10 12.12 -10.94
CA CYS A 221 -10.93 13.04 -11.72
C CYS A 221 -10.63 14.51 -11.36
N GLU A 222 -10.52 14.85 -10.07
CA GLU A 222 -10.06 16.19 -9.63
C GLU A 222 -8.66 16.53 -10.18
N MET A 223 -7.75 15.54 -10.19
CA MET A 223 -6.36 15.70 -10.62
C MET A 223 -6.19 15.83 -12.14
N GLU A 224 -7.12 15.31 -12.95
CA GLU A 224 -7.00 15.28 -14.42
C GLU A 224 -6.72 16.67 -15.02
N THR A 225 -7.35 17.71 -14.47
CA THR A 225 -7.12 19.11 -14.88
C THR A 225 -5.67 19.58 -14.74
N TYR A 226 -4.88 18.97 -13.86
CA TYR A 226 -3.46 19.28 -13.64
C TYR A 226 -2.53 18.57 -14.62
N LEU A 227 -3.00 17.51 -15.30
CA LEU A 227 -2.21 16.71 -16.25
C LEU A 227 -2.11 17.35 -17.64
N LYS A 228 -2.85 18.43 -17.92
CA LYS A 228 -2.76 19.23 -19.17
C LYS A 228 -2.83 18.41 -20.47
N ASN A 229 -3.67 17.38 -20.50
CA ASN A 229 -3.82 16.45 -21.64
C ASN A 229 -2.58 15.59 -21.95
N GLU A 230 -1.57 15.57 -21.08
CA GLU A 230 -0.44 14.65 -21.19
C GLU A 230 -0.85 13.21 -20.88
N LEU A 231 -1.98 12.99 -20.21
CA LEU A 231 -2.58 11.68 -19.98
C LEU A 231 -4.10 11.86 -19.93
N GLN A 232 -4.82 11.06 -20.70
CA GLN A 232 -6.28 11.04 -20.81
C GLN A 232 -6.79 9.80 -20.09
N LEU A 233 -7.62 10.01 -19.07
CA LEU A 233 -8.10 8.94 -18.22
C LEU A 233 -9.56 8.64 -18.56
N SER A 234 -9.85 7.39 -18.90
CA SER A 234 -11.20 6.89 -19.06
C SER A 234 -11.60 6.09 -17.84
N LEU A 235 -12.28 6.77 -16.91
CA LEU A 235 -12.72 6.17 -15.64
C LEU A 235 -13.96 5.29 -15.83
N PHE A 236 -13.96 4.15 -15.14
CA PHE A 236 -15.14 3.33 -14.92
C PHE A 236 -15.12 2.80 -13.48
N ASN A 237 -16.27 2.31 -12.99
CA ASN A 237 -16.48 2.08 -11.56
C ASN A 237 -16.06 3.32 -10.75
N ASP A 238 -16.66 4.46 -11.08
CA ASP A 238 -16.29 5.79 -10.57
C ASP A 238 -17.00 6.17 -9.26
N GLY A 239 -17.86 5.28 -8.75
CA GLY A 239 -18.68 5.53 -7.56
C GLY A 239 -20.07 6.10 -7.87
N SER A 240 -20.43 6.31 -9.14
CA SER A 240 -21.74 6.87 -9.52
C SER A 240 -22.92 5.88 -9.38
N SER A 241 -22.69 4.59 -9.62
CA SER A 241 -23.77 3.58 -9.70
C SER A 241 -23.37 2.17 -9.23
N GLY A 242 -22.17 2.01 -8.66
CA GLY A 242 -21.61 0.72 -8.22
C GLY A 242 -21.29 0.66 -6.72
N LYS A 243 -21.11 -0.56 -6.19
CA LYS A 243 -20.71 -0.81 -4.80
C LYS A 243 -19.18 -0.85 -4.68
N LEU A 244 -18.63 -0.26 -3.62
CA LEU A 244 -17.19 -0.22 -3.32
C LEU A 244 -16.57 -1.64 -3.38
N ASN A 245 -15.49 -1.81 -4.14
CA ASN A 245 -14.74 -3.07 -4.34
C ASN A 245 -15.58 -4.27 -4.82
N HIS A 246 -16.81 -4.06 -5.31
CA HIS A 246 -17.69 -5.16 -5.66
C HIS A 246 -17.50 -5.61 -7.12
N LEU A 247 -16.83 -6.75 -7.31
CA LEU A 247 -16.48 -7.29 -8.63
C LEU A 247 -15.58 -6.37 -9.47
N CYS A 248 -14.86 -5.47 -8.80
CA CYS A 248 -13.91 -4.52 -9.37
C CYS A 248 -12.80 -4.22 -8.35
N GLY A 249 -11.80 -3.45 -8.78
CA GLY A 249 -10.68 -3.02 -7.97
C GLY A 249 -9.49 -3.98 -7.96
N ALA A 250 -8.35 -3.49 -7.51
CA ALA A 250 -7.05 -4.17 -7.60
C ALA A 250 -7.05 -5.55 -6.94
N ASP A 251 -7.67 -5.69 -5.75
CA ASP A 251 -7.74 -6.97 -5.04
C ASP A 251 -8.56 -8.01 -5.83
N TYR A 252 -9.72 -7.61 -6.37
CA TYR A 252 -10.55 -8.48 -7.20
C TYR A 252 -9.77 -8.95 -8.44
N VAL A 253 -9.15 -8.02 -9.15
CA VAL A 253 -8.40 -8.32 -10.38
C VAL A 253 -7.22 -9.25 -10.08
N LYS A 254 -6.46 -8.97 -9.02
CA LYS A 254 -5.32 -9.81 -8.60
C LYS A 254 -5.76 -11.22 -8.19
N VAL A 255 -6.80 -11.33 -7.37
CA VAL A 255 -7.24 -12.61 -6.79
C VAL A 255 -7.97 -13.46 -7.82
N GLN A 256 -8.83 -12.85 -8.64
CA GLN A 256 -9.63 -13.55 -9.65
C GLN A 256 -8.90 -13.73 -10.99
N GLN A 257 -7.81 -12.99 -11.21
CA GLN A 257 -7.04 -12.96 -12.46
C GLN A 257 -7.93 -12.78 -13.69
N ARG A 258 -8.84 -11.82 -13.63
CA ARG A 258 -9.77 -11.45 -14.71
C ARG A 258 -10.14 -9.97 -14.64
N ALA A 259 -10.65 -9.45 -15.75
CA ALA A 259 -11.09 -8.07 -15.84
C ALA A 259 -12.24 -7.76 -14.85
N PRO A 260 -12.30 -6.52 -14.32
CA PRO A 260 -13.40 -6.06 -13.48
C PRO A 260 -14.72 -6.00 -14.26
N LYS A 261 -15.84 -5.97 -13.53
CA LYS A 261 -17.14 -5.68 -14.14
C LYS A 261 -17.18 -4.21 -14.61
N GLY A 262 -17.87 -3.97 -15.73
CA GLY A 262 -18.15 -2.61 -16.22
C GLY A 262 -17.16 -2.06 -17.24
N VAL A 263 -16.25 -2.89 -17.76
CA VAL A 263 -15.32 -2.52 -18.83
C VAL A 263 -15.41 -3.51 -19.99
N GLU A 264 -15.41 -2.98 -21.21
CA GLU A 264 -15.14 -3.74 -22.42
C GLU A 264 -13.76 -3.32 -22.90
N MET A 265 -12.84 -4.29 -23.02
CA MET A 265 -11.44 -4.01 -23.40
C MET A 265 -11.17 -4.50 -24.82
N THR A 266 -10.61 -3.61 -25.63
CA THR A 266 -10.02 -3.98 -26.92
C THR A 266 -8.66 -4.62 -26.70
N ALA A 267 -8.25 -5.51 -27.61
CA ALA A 267 -6.97 -6.17 -27.53
C ALA A 267 -5.82 -5.15 -27.50
N GLY A 268 -4.98 -5.22 -26.47
CA GLY A 268 -3.82 -4.36 -26.27
C GLY A 268 -4.07 -3.02 -25.58
N GLU A 269 -5.31 -2.69 -25.22
CA GLU A 269 -5.59 -1.52 -24.40
C GLU A 269 -5.03 -1.68 -22.98
N ARG A 270 -4.38 -0.62 -22.50
CA ARG A 270 -3.87 -0.54 -21.13
C ARG A 270 -5.01 -0.25 -20.19
N CYS A 271 -5.10 -1.04 -19.12
CA CYS A 271 -6.02 -0.79 -18.04
C CYS A 271 -5.33 -0.99 -16.70
N CYS A 272 -5.74 -0.21 -15.71
CA CYS A 272 -5.33 -0.42 -14.32
C CYS A 272 -6.54 -0.37 -13.38
N SER A 273 -6.41 -1.02 -12.23
CA SER A 273 -7.37 -0.90 -11.13
C SER A 273 -6.73 -0.34 -9.89
N TYR A 274 -7.41 0.61 -9.25
CA TYR A 274 -7.15 1.00 -7.87
C TYR A 274 -7.87 0.05 -6.90
N ASP A 275 -7.49 0.05 -5.63
CA ASP A 275 -8.36 -0.44 -4.57
C ASP A 275 -9.16 0.72 -3.92
N GLY A 276 -10.05 0.39 -2.99
CA GLY A 276 -11.04 1.33 -2.45
C GLY A 276 -10.50 2.63 -1.86
N ASP A 277 -9.29 2.63 -1.28
CA ASP A 277 -8.61 3.81 -0.73
C ASP A 277 -7.40 4.28 -1.55
N ALA A 278 -7.21 3.70 -2.75
CA ALA A 278 -6.15 4.00 -3.71
C ALA A 278 -4.73 3.89 -3.14
N ASP A 279 -4.48 2.88 -2.29
CA ASP A 279 -3.14 2.52 -1.82
C ASP A 279 -2.52 1.33 -2.59
N ARG A 280 -3.26 0.77 -3.55
CA ARG A 280 -2.80 -0.32 -4.43
C ARG A 280 -3.17 -0.08 -5.88
N ILE A 281 -2.30 -0.56 -6.77
CA ILE A 281 -2.56 -0.59 -8.21
C ILE A 281 -2.11 -1.90 -8.83
N VAL A 282 -2.91 -2.40 -9.76
CA VAL A 282 -2.49 -3.46 -10.69
C VAL A 282 -2.84 -3.05 -12.12
N TYR A 283 -2.00 -3.44 -13.07
CA TYR A 283 -2.24 -3.26 -14.50
C TYR A 283 -2.68 -4.56 -15.15
N TYR A 284 -3.34 -4.46 -16.28
CA TYR A 284 -3.74 -5.59 -17.10
C TYR A 284 -4.10 -5.16 -18.52
N TYR A 285 -4.15 -6.15 -19.41
CA TYR A 285 -4.64 -5.96 -20.77
C TYR A 285 -5.29 -7.25 -21.30
N SER A 286 -6.04 -7.12 -22.39
CA SER A 286 -6.56 -8.26 -23.16
C SER A 286 -5.64 -8.54 -24.35
N GLY A 287 -5.18 -9.78 -24.50
CA GLY A 287 -4.39 -10.21 -25.65
C GLY A 287 -5.21 -10.34 -26.93
N SER A 288 -4.57 -10.57 -28.08
CA SER A 288 -5.24 -10.73 -29.38
C SER A 288 -6.25 -11.87 -29.45
N ALA A 289 -6.12 -12.88 -28.59
CA ALA A 289 -7.05 -14.01 -28.45
C ALA A 289 -8.11 -13.80 -27.32
N GLY A 290 -8.24 -12.58 -26.78
CA GLY A 290 -9.13 -12.28 -25.65
C GLY A 290 -8.63 -12.82 -24.31
N ARG A 291 -7.38 -13.29 -24.23
CA ARG A 291 -6.77 -13.78 -22.99
C ARG A 291 -6.48 -12.60 -22.07
N PHE A 292 -6.82 -12.73 -20.80
CA PHE A 292 -6.46 -11.76 -19.76
C PHE A 292 -4.99 -11.90 -19.36
N HIS A 293 -4.27 -10.78 -19.28
CA HIS A 293 -2.90 -10.69 -18.82
C HIS A 293 -2.82 -9.74 -17.62
N LEU A 294 -2.32 -10.23 -16.48
CA LEU A 294 -2.13 -9.45 -15.26
C LEU A 294 -0.70 -8.90 -15.19
N LEU A 295 -0.56 -7.64 -14.82
CA LEU A 295 0.69 -7.00 -14.47
C LEU A 295 0.59 -6.46 -13.04
N ASP A 296 0.98 -7.29 -12.08
CA ASP A 296 0.83 -7.01 -10.66
C ASP A 296 2.01 -6.22 -10.06
N GLY A 297 2.06 -6.13 -8.72
CA GLY A 297 3.12 -5.39 -8.03
C GLY A 297 4.55 -5.83 -8.35
N ASP A 298 4.79 -7.11 -8.68
CA ASP A 298 6.14 -7.55 -9.06
C ASP A 298 6.51 -7.06 -10.47
N LYS A 299 5.53 -7.03 -11.39
CA LYS A 299 5.70 -6.44 -12.72
C LYS A 299 5.97 -4.94 -12.64
N ILE A 300 5.35 -4.25 -11.68
CA ILE A 300 5.60 -2.83 -11.40
C ILE A 300 7.00 -2.63 -10.83
N ALA A 301 7.39 -3.40 -9.81
CA ALA A 301 8.71 -3.32 -9.18
C ALA A 301 9.84 -3.58 -10.19
N THR A 302 9.70 -4.59 -11.04
CA THR A 302 10.69 -4.90 -12.09
C THR A 302 10.78 -3.81 -13.16
N LEU A 303 9.66 -3.21 -13.57
CA LEU A 303 9.65 -2.09 -14.51
C LEU A 303 10.41 -0.88 -13.94
N ILE A 304 10.03 -0.46 -12.73
CA ILE A 304 10.58 0.73 -12.08
C ILE A 304 12.06 0.53 -11.74
N SER A 305 12.43 -0.60 -11.13
CA SER A 305 13.83 -0.88 -10.78
C SER A 305 14.73 -0.95 -12.02
N THR A 306 14.22 -1.48 -13.13
CA THR A 306 14.96 -1.48 -14.40
C THR A 306 15.20 -0.06 -14.91
N TYR A 307 14.15 0.76 -14.94
CA TYR A 307 14.25 2.16 -15.34
C TYR A 307 15.23 2.96 -14.47
N LEU A 308 15.15 2.80 -13.14
CA LEU A 308 16.05 3.48 -12.20
C LEU A 308 17.50 3.04 -12.40
N LYS A 309 17.76 1.73 -12.53
CA LYS A 309 19.12 1.22 -12.73
C LYS A 309 19.77 1.77 -14.00
N GLU A 310 19.01 1.84 -15.09
CA GLU A 310 19.49 2.41 -16.35
C GLU A 310 19.81 3.90 -16.22
N LEU A 311 18.94 4.67 -15.57
CA LEU A 311 19.20 6.10 -15.34
C LEU A 311 20.41 6.34 -14.45
N LEU A 312 20.62 5.52 -13.41
CA LEU A 312 21.82 5.60 -12.57
C LEU A 312 23.09 5.33 -13.38
N THR A 313 23.03 4.33 -14.26
CA THR A 313 24.13 3.99 -15.18
C THR A 313 24.43 5.15 -16.13
N GLN A 314 23.39 5.74 -16.75
CA GLN A 314 23.52 6.89 -17.65
C GLN A 314 24.02 8.15 -16.93
N ALA A 315 23.58 8.37 -15.68
CA ALA A 315 24.06 9.46 -14.84
C ALA A 315 25.50 9.22 -14.32
N GLY A 316 26.01 7.99 -14.39
CA GLY A 316 27.26 7.59 -13.76
C GLY A 316 27.22 7.74 -12.24
N LEU A 317 26.07 7.44 -11.63
CA LEU A 317 25.88 7.46 -10.18
C LEU A 317 26.00 6.03 -9.64
N ASP A 318 26.97 5.82 -8.74
CA ASP A 318 27.11 4.57 -8.00
C ASP A 318 26.26 4.63 -6.72
N LEU A 319 25.04 4.12 -6.83
CA LEU A 319 24.05 4.04 -5.75
C LEU A 319 23.50 2.62 -5.69
N GLN A 320 23.40 2.08 -4.47
CA GLN A 320 22.91 0.73 -4.28
C GLN A 320 21.39 0.65 -4.43
N ILE A 321 20.94 -0.11 -5.43
CA ILE A 321 19.52 -0.43 -5.63
C ILE A 321 19.17 -1.82 -5.11
N ALA A 322 18.08 -1.92 -4.36
CA ALA A 322 17.51 -3.17 -3.93
C ALA A 322 16.01 -3.23 -4.24
N VAL A 323 15.53 -4.44 -4.53
CA VAL A 323 14.12 -4.76 -4.68
C VAL A 323 13.68 -5.62 -3.50
N VAL A 324 12.72 -5.12 -2.73
CA VAL A 324 12.16 -5.82 -1.56
C VAL A 324 10.82 -6.43 -1.94
N GLN A 325 10.73 -7.74 -1.79
CA GLN A 325 9.56 -8.56 -2.10
C GLN A 325 9.07 -9.30 -0.85
N THR A 326 7.91 -9.94 -0.97
CA THR A 326 7.44 -10.91 0.03
C THR A 326 7.44 -12.31 -0.57
N ALA A 327 7.12 -13.32 0.24
CA ALA A 327 6.93 -14.68 -0.24
C ALA A 327 5.87 -14.80 -1.36
N TYR A 328 4.93 -13.87 -1.50
CA TYR A 328 3.92 -13.90 -2.56
C TYR A 328 4.44 -13.55 -3.95
N ALA A 329 5.66 -13.01 -4.04
CA ALA A 329 6.24 -12.67 -5.32
C ALA A 329 6.42 -13.89 -6.22
N ASN A 330 6.13 -13.76 -7.51
CA ASN A 330 6.34 -14.86 -8.45
C ASN A 330 7.84 -15.19 -8.54
N GLY A 331 8.20 -16.47 -8.49
CA GLY A 331 9.61 -16.91 -8.54
C GLY A 331 10.34 -16.46 -9.80
N SER A 332 9.64 -16.27 -10.93
CA SER A 332 10.23 -15.71 -12.15
C SER A 332 10.62 -14.24 -11.99
N SER A 333 9.90 -13.45 -11.19
CA SER A 333 10.23 -12.04 -10.95
C SER A 333 11.54 -11.92 -10.15
N THR A 334 11.66 -12.69 -9.06
CA THR A 334 12.88 -12.78 -8.23
C THR A 334 14.05 -13.25 -9.08
N GLN A 335 13.85 -14.30 -9.88
CA GLN A 335 14.88 -14.81 -10.77
C GLN A 335 15.32 -13.75 -11.80
N TYR A 336 14.40 -13.03 -12.43
CA TYR A 336 14.75 -11.96 -13.37
C TYR A 336 15.58 -10.87 -12.68
N LEU A 337 15.21 -10.47 -11.47
CA LEU A 337 15.90 -9.45 -10.70
C LEU A 337 17.34 -9.87 -10.33
N GLU A 338 17.52 -11.11 -9.85
CA GLU A 338 18.82 -11.63 -9.42
C GLU A 338 19.71 -12.04 -10.61
N ASP A 339 19.15 -12.77 -11.58
CA ASP A 339 19.93 -13.41 -12.64
C ASP A 339 20.15 -12.47 -13.84
N THR A 340 19.14 -11.68 -14.22
CA THR A 340 19.22 -10.79 -15.40
C THR A 340 19.63 -9.39 -14.98
N MET A 341 18.87 -8.79 -14.06
CA MET A 341 19.10 -7.42 -13.63
C MET A 341 20.26 -7.28 -12.67
N LYS A 342 20.75 -8.37 -12.05
CA LYS A 342 21.86 -8.33 -11.07
C LYS A 342 21.66 -7.26 -9.99
N VAL A 343 20.42 -7.10 -9.50
CA VAL A 343 20.11 -6.21 -8.37
C VAL A 343 19.96 -7.02 -7.10
N ILE A 344 20.07 -6.35 -5.96
CA ILE A 344 19.87 -7.00 -4.66
C ILE A 344 18.37 -7.29 -4.51
N VAL A 345 18.02 -8.52 -4.15
CA VAL A 345 16.65 -8.88 -3.79
C VAL A 345 16.58 -9.25 -2.31
N ARG A 346 15.57 -8.74 -1.62
CA ARG A 346 15.29 -9.03 -0.20
C ARG A 346 13.86 -9.53 -0.05
N CYS A 347 13.69 -10.66 0.63
CA CYS A 347 12.38 -11.18 0.98
C CYS A 347 12.07 -10.83 2.45
N THR A 348 10.91 -10.25 2.71
CA THR A 348 10.43 -9.90 4.05
C THR A 348 9.06 -10.52 4.34
N LYS A 349 8.61 -10.39 5.60
CA LYS A 349 7.24 -10.75 5.99
C LYS A 349 6.22 -9.88 5.24
N THR A 350 5.03 -10.40 4.99
CA THR A 350 3.93 -9.65 4.41
C THR A 350 3.54 -8.45 5.27
N GLY A 351 3.22 -7.34 4.62
CA GLY A 351 2.83 -6.09 5.25
C GLY A 351 3.85 -4.99 5.01
N VAL A 352 3.37 -3.87 4.48
CA VAL A 352 4.13 -2.70 4.05
C VAL A 352 5.19 -2.23 5.06
N LYS A 353 4.93 -2.35 6.36
CA LYS A 353 5.87 -2.00 7.44
C LYS A 353 7.21 -2.74 7.32
N HIS A 354 7.17 -4.04 7.03
CA HIS A 354 8.36 -4.86 6.90
C HIS A 354 9.12 -4.58 5.61
N LEU A 355 8.39 -4.38 4.50
CA LEU A 355 8.98 -4.00 3.23
C LEU A 355 9.65 -2.62 3.31
N HIS A 356 8.95 -1.64 3.87
CA HIS A 356 9.43 -0.27 4.01
C HIS A 356 10.69 -0.21 4.87
N HIS A 357 10.71 -0.88 6.03
CA HIS A 357 11.90 -0.93 6.88
C HIS A 357 13.11 -1.53 6.16
N ALA A 358 12.94 -2.64 5.44
CA ALA A 358 14.03 -3.24 4.69
C ALA A 358 14.48 -2.37 3.51
N ALA A 359 13.56 -1.65 2.86
CA ALA A 359 13.87 -0.75 1.75
C ALA A 359 14.71 0.46 2.20
N GLN A 360 14.56 0.92 3.45
CA GLN A 360 15.34 2.02 4.04
C GLN A 360 16.83 1.69 4.25
N GLU A 361 17.24 0.42 4.18
CA GLU A 361 18.63 -0.01 4.36
C GLU A 361 19.51 0.29 3.12
N PHE A 362 18.91 0.72 2.01
CA PHE A 362 19.57 0.91 0.72
C PHE A 362 19.54 2.37 0.27
N ASP A 363 20.40 2.75 -0.68
CA ASP A 363 20.34 4.09 -1.29
C ASP A 363 19.02 4.29 -2.04
N ILE A 364 18.56 3.23 -2.73
CA ILE A 364 17.29 3.19 -3.44
C ILE A 364 16.63 1.84 -3.16
N GLY A 365 15.55 1.86 -2.39
CA GLY A 365 14.76 0.67 -2.05
C GLY A 365 13.44 0.67 -2.80
N VAL A 366 13.30 -0.19 -3.81
CA VAL A 366 12.03 -0.43 -4.52
C VAL A 366 11.30 -1.55 -3.79
N TYR A 367 10.06 -1.33 -3.35
CA TYR A 367 9.30 -2.40 -2.71
C TYR A 367 7.86 -2.43 -3.19
N PHE A 368 7.39 -3.61 -3.58
CA PHE A 368 5.99 -3.85 -3.91
C PHE A 368 5.59 -5.23 -3.41
N GLU A 369 4.38 -5.34 -2.88
CA GLU A 369 3.71 -6.62 -2.74
C GLU A 369 2.99 -6.97 -4.04
N ALA A 370 2.87 -8.26 -4.37
CA ALA A 370 2.15 -8.73 -5.56
C ALA A 370 0.66 -8.29 -5.62
N ASN A 371 0.10 -7.74 -4.53
CA ASN A 371 -1.24 -7.16 -4.51
C ASN A 371 -1.32 -5.73 -5.07
N GLY A 372 -0.18 -5.14 -5.45
CA GLY A 372 -0.11 -3.78 -6.00
C GLY A 372 0.23 -2.68 -5.00
N HIS A 373 0.41 -2.99 -3.71
CA HIS A 373 0.85 -2.01 -2.72
C HIS A 373 2.38 -1.89 -2.74
N GLY A 374 2.90 -0.70 -2.99
CA GLY A 374 4.35 -0.47 -2.96
C GLY A 374 4.75 0.95 -3.34
N THR A 375 6.03 1.26 -3.22
CA THR A 375 6.63 2.52 -3.66
C THR A 375 8.15 2.36 -3.76
N VAL A 376 8.87 3.45 -3.98
CA VAL A 376 10.34 3.52 -3.93
C VAL A 376 10.77 4.52 -2.88
N LEU A 377 11.80 4.18 -2.12
CA LEU A 377 12.45 5.06 -1.16
C LEU A 377 13.84 5.44 -1.65
N PHE A 378 14.22 6.69 -1.40
CA PHE A 378 15.56 7.21 -1.66
C PHE A 378 16.20 7.63 -0.34
N SER A 379 17.44 7.21 -0.10
CA SER A 379 18.20 7.72 1.03
C SER A 379 18.46 9.22 0.83
N LYS A 380 18.58 9.98 1.92
CA LYS A 380 18.92 11.42 1.84
C LYS A 380 20.19 11.67 1.03
N ALA A 381 21.19 10.80 1.22
CA ALA A 381 22.44 10.87 0.47
C ALA A 381 22.25 10.60 -1.04
N ALA A 382 21.35 9.68 -1.41
CA ALA A 382 20.98 9.44 -2.80
C ALA A 382 20.28 10.66 -3.42
N GLU A 383 19.29 11.23 -2.73
CA GLU A 383 18.59 12.44 -3.18
C GLU A 383 19.55 13.62 -3.39
N GLU A 384 20.44 13.88 -2.43
CA GLU A 384 21.44 14.96 -2.51
C GLU A 384 22.40 14.76 -3.69
N LYS A 385 22.88 13.53 -3.93
CA LYS A 385 23.74 13.21 -5.08
C LYS A 385 23.01 13.43 -6.41
N ILE A 386 21.76 12.97 -6.53
CA ILE A 386 20.93 13.18 -7.73
C ILE A 386 20.72 14.67 -7.96
N GLN A 387 20.33 15.42 -6.92
CA GLN A 387 20.07 16.84 -7.00
C GLN A 387 21.32 17.63 -7.42
N LYS A 388 22.47 17.33 -6.79
CA LYS A 388 23.74 17.99 -7.12
C LYS A 388 24.13 17.78 -8.57
N LEU A 389 23.95 16.56 -9.10
CA LEU A 389 24.28 16.26 -10.49
C LEU A 389 23.32 16.93 -11.48
N ALA A 390 22.02 17.00 -11.16
CA ALA A 390 21.03 17.67 -12.00
C ALA A 390 21.29 19.19 -12.12
N GLN A 391 21.85 19.79 -11.06
CA GLN A 391 22.17 21.23 -10.99
C GLN A 391 23.56 21.58 -11.54
N ASP A 392 24.44 20.60 -11.74
CA ASP A 392 25.80 20.84 -12.23
C ASP A 392 25.81 21.21 -13.71
N SER A 393 26.07 22.49 -14.00
CA SER A 393 26.17 23.01 -15.36
C SER A 393 27.45 22.59 -16.10
N ASN A 394 28.44 22.02 -15.40
CA ASN A 394 29.72 21.63 -15.98
C ASN A 394 29.78 20.13 -16.36
N THR A 395 28.73 19.38 -16.04
CA THR A 395 28.60 17.96 -16.40
C THR A 395 28.06 17.80 -17.83
N ASN A 396 28.44 16.71 -18.51
CA ASN A 396 27.90 16.32 -19.82
C ASN A 396 26.36 16.31 -19.84
N ASP A 397 25.77 16.87 -20.90
CA ASP A 397 24.33 16.97 -21.14
C ASP A 397 23.58 15.64 -20.96
N GLU A 398 24.15 14.51 -21.40
CA GLU A 398 23.50 13.19 -21.24
C GLU A 398 23.38 12.77 -19.77
N ARG A 399 24.47 12.91 -19.01
CA ARG A 399 24.50 12.59 -17.57
C ARG A 399 23.57 13.52 -16.80
N ARG A 400 23.60 14.81 -17.12
CA ARG A 400 22.73 15.81 -16.52
C ARG A 400 21.27 15.53 -16.83
N ARG A 401 20.94 15.14 -18.06
CA ARG A 401 19.59 14.73 -18.47
C ARG A 401 19.11 13.51 -17.67
N ALA A 402 19.95 12.48 -17.52
CA ALA A 402 19.61 11.31 -16.71
C ALA A 402 19.38 11.69 -15.23
N ALA A 403 20.19 12.59 -14.68
CA ALA A 403 20.00 13.12 -13.32
C ALA A 403 18.70 13.94 -13.17
N LEU A 404 18.34 14.73 -14.18
CA LEU A 404 17.05 15.45 -14.20
C LEU A 404 15.86 14.50 -14.28
N LEU A 405 15.96 13.41 -15.05
CA LEU A 405 14.93 12.37 -15.07
C LEU A 405 14.81 11.72 -13.69
N LEU A 406 15.92 11.29 -13.08
CA LEU A 406 15.93 10.76 -11.71
C LEU A 406 15.30 11.73 -10.70
N GLN A 407 15.66 13.02 -10.75
CA GLN A 407 15.09 14.03 -9.86
C GLN A 407 13.57 14.16 -10.02
N ASN A 408 13.06 14.17 -11.26
CA ASN A 408 11.62 14.22 -11.49
C ASN A 408 10.94 12.91 -11.06
N THR A 409 11.60 11.76 -11.24
CA THR A 409 11.12 10.47 -10.73
C THR A 409 11.01 10.47 -9.20
N VAL A 410 12.01 10.97 -8.47
CA VAL A 410 11.96 11.14 -7.01
C VAL A 410 10.78 12.03 -6.59
N ASN A 411 10.50 13.11 -7.35
CA ASN A 411 9.38 14.01 -7.06
C ASN A 411 8.01 13.43 -7.40
N LEU A 412 7.94 12.50 -8.36
CA LEU A 412 6.71 11.82 -8.75
C LEU A 412 6.36 10.69 -7.80
N ILE A 413 7.35 10.03 -7.20
CA ILE A 413 7.16 8.91 -6.28
C ILE A 413 6.68 9.42 -4.92
N ASN A 414 5.61 8.83 -4.40
CA ASN A 414 5.22 9.06 -3.01
C ASN A 414 6.05 8.17 -2.07
N GLN A 415 7.07 8.74 -1.45
CA GLN A 415 7.96 8.03 -0.53
C GLN A 415 7.35 7.77 0.86
N THR A 416 6.13 8.25 1.13
CA THR A 416 5.49 8.10 2.46
C THR A 416 4.78 6.76 2.64
N VAL A 417 4.10 6.29 1.61
CA VAL A 417 3.32 5.05 1.58
C VAL A 417 3.08 4.67 0.11
N GLY A 418 2.67 3.42 -0.15
CA GLY A 418 2.25 3.04 -1.49
C GLY A 418 1.07 3.86 -1.97
N ASP A 419 1.14 4.33 -3.21
CA ASP A 419 0.25 5.36 -3.74
C ASP A 419 -0.14 5.02 -5.18
N ALA A 420 -1.35 4.51 -5.35
CA ALA A 420 -1.82 4.02 -6.63
C ALA A 420 -1.82 5.09 -7.73
N ILE A 421 -2.07 6.35 -7.39
CA ILE A 421 -2.10 7.45 -8.36
C ILE A 421 -0.67 7.86 -8.74
N SER A 422 0.24 7.96 -7.76
CA SER A 422 1.66 8.21 -8.00
C SER A 422 2.28 7.08 -8.85
N ASP A 423 2.00 5.83 -8.51
CA ASP A 423 2.48 4.65 -9.23
C ASP A 423 1.94 4.60 -10.65
N MET A 424 0.64 4.86 -10.88
CA MET A 424 0.05 4.96 -12.22
C MET A 424 0.81 5.97 -13.07
N LEU A 425 1.02 7.18 -12.56
CA LEU A 425 1.71 8.24 -13.29
C LEU A 425 3.17 7.85 -13.58
N LEU A 426 3.85 7.21 -12.64
CA LEU A 426 5.21 6.73 -12.85
C LEU A 426 5.28 5.65 -13.92
N ILE A 427 4.37 4.66 -13.88
CA ILE A 427 4.28 3.59 -14.87
C ILE A 427 4.03 4.18 -16.25
N GLU A 428 3.03 5.05 -16.42
CA GLU A 428 2.75 5.69 -17.71
C GLU A 428 3.93 6.56 -18.18
N ALA A 429 4.64 7.25 -17.28
CA ALA A 429 5.84 8.00 -17.63
C ALA A 429 6.97 7.09 -18.13
N VAL A 430 7.22 5.97 -17.45
CA VAL A 430 8.25 5.00 -17.84
C VAL A 430 7.92 4.35 -19.18
N LEU A 431 6.67 3.94 -19.39
CA LEU A 431 6.20 3.38 -20.66
C LEU A 431 6.36 4.39 -21.81
N ALA A 432 5.98 5.65 -21.58
CA ALA A 432 6.17 6.72 -22.54
C ALA A 432 7.64 6.94 -22.89
N ILE A 433 8.51 7.15 -21.88
CA ILE A 433 9.94 7.39 -22.06
C ILE A 433 10.60 6.26 -22.86
N ARG A 434 10.19 5.02 -22.60
CA ARG A 434 10.73 3.83 -23.28
C ARG A 434 10.10 3.56 -24.64
N GLY A 435 9.02 4.24 -25.01
CA GLY A 435 8.21 3.87 -26.18
C GLY A 435 7.71 2.43 -26.08
N MET A 436 7.44 1.96 -24.86
CA MET A 436 7.14 0.57 -24.55
C MET A 436 5.62 0.34 -24.51
N THR A 437 5.15 -0.73 -25.16
CA THR A 437 3.75 -1.18 -25.04
C THR A 437 3.56 -2.04 -23.79
N VAL A 438 2.31 -2.23 -23.35
CA VAL A 438 2.01 -3.10 -22.21
C VAL A 438 2.39 -4.56 -22.44
N GLN A 439 2.32 -5.03 -23.69
CA GLN A 439 2.76 -6.37 -24.07
C GLN A 439 4.28 -6.52 -23.97
N GLN A 440 5.03 -5.48 -24.34
CA GLN A 440 6.48 -5.45 -24.17
C GLN A 440 6.87 -5.39 -22.70
N TRP A 441 6.12 -4.67 -21.87
CA TRP A 441 6.27 -4.71 -20.42
C TRP A 441 5.98 -6.11 -19.86
N ASP A 442 4.87 -6.74 -20.25
CA ASP A 442 4.57 -8.11 -19.82
C ASP A 442 5.67 -9.10 -20.26
N ALA A 443 6.26 -8.89 -21.45
CA ALA A 443 7.30 -9.75 -21.99
C ALA A 443 8.68 -9.64 -21.30
N ILE A 444 8.89 -8.72 -20.34
CA ILE A 444 10.16 -8.60 -19.61
C ILE A 444 10.55 -9.95 -18.96
N TYR A 445 9.58 -10.67 -18.41
CA TYR A 445 9.72 -12.05 -17.95
C TYR A 445 8.36 -12.74 -17.91
N THR A 446 8.34 -14.07 -17.96
CA THR A 446 7.11 -14.86 -17.88
C THR A 446 6.90 -15.43 -16.49
N ASP A 447 5.78 -15.10 -15.87
CA ASP A 447 5.38 -15.66 -14.58
C ASP A 447 5.27 -17.18 -14.64
N LEU A 448 5.67 -17.84 -13.55
CA LEU A 448 5.25 -19.22 -13.31
C LEU A 448 3.73 -19.27 -13.12
N PRO A 449 3.04 -20.26 -13.71
CA PRO A 449 1.69 -20.63 -13.30
C PRO A 449 1.56 -20.70 -11.78
N ASN A 450 0.66 -19.90 -11.20
CA ASN A 450 0.52 -19.73 -9.76
C ASN A 450 -0.93 -19.55 -9.33
N ARG A 451 -1.21 -19.80 -8.06
CA ARG A 451 -2.49 -19.48 -7.42
C ARG A 451 -2.33 -19.22 -5.93
N GLN A 452 -3.16 -18.32 -5.44
CA GLN A 452 -3.41 -18.12 -4.02
C GLN A 452 -4.80 -18.64 -3.65
N LEU A 453 -4.87 -19.49 -2.64
CA LEU A 453 -6.11 -20.00 -2.06
C LEU A 453 -6.33 -19.43 -0.66
N LYS A 454 -7.60 -19.23 -0.32
CA LYS A 454 -8.06 -18.81 1.01
C LYS A 454 -8.79 -19.98 1.65
N VAL A 455 -8.29 -20.45 2.77
CA VAL A 455 -8.85 -21.60 3.49
C VAL A 455 -9.35 -21.14 4.85
N LYS A 456 -10.62 -21.41 5.14
CA LYS A 456 -11.21 -21.15 6.45
C LYS A 456 -10.73 -22.20 7.44
N VAL A 457 -10.35 -21.75 8.63
CA VAL A 457 -9.90 -22.59 9.74
C VAL A 457 -10.62 -22.14 11.01
N ALA A 458 -10.75 -23.03 12.00
CA ALA A 458 -11.41 -22.67 13.27
C ALA A 458 -10.56 -21.70 14.11
N ASP A 459 -9.24 -21.91 14.13
CA ASP A 459 -8.29 -20.98 14.74
C ASP A 459 -7.06 -20.82 13.86
N ARG A 460 -6.85 -19.62 13.30
CA ARG A 460 -5.66 -19.33 12.47
C ARG A 460 -4.36 -19.25 13.27
N ARG A 461 -4.43 -19.08 14.60
CA ARG A 461 -3.27 -18.93 15.49
C ARG A 461 -2.52 -20.25 15.71
N VAL A 462 -3.04 -21.37 15.22
CA VAL A 462 -2.35 -22.67 15.24
C VAL A 462 -1.20 -22.74 14.23
N ILE A 463 -1.10 -21.77 13.32
CA ILE A 463 -0.03 -21.70 12.32
C ILE A 463 0.93 -20.56 12.66
N ASP A 464 2.11 -20.93 13.13
CA ASP A 464 3.27 -20.04 13.23
C ASP A 464 4.21 -20.24 12.06
N THR A 465 4.91 -19.17 11.69
CA THR A 465 5.82 -19.17 10.55
C THR A 465 7.18 -18.55 10.88
N THR A 466 8.18 -18.90 10.09
CA THR A 466 9.53 -18.35 10.14
C THR A 466 10.03 -18.05 8.72
N ASP A 467 11.25 -17.52 8.61
CA ASP A 467 11.93 -17.29 7.33
C ASP A 467 11.10 -16.43 6.34
N ALA A 468 10.78 -15.19 6.75
CA ALA A 468 9.90 -14.30 5.99
C ALA A 468 8.52 -14.93 5.66
N GLU A 469 8.00 -15.74 6.59
CA GLU A 469 6.73 -16.47 6.47
C GLU A 469 6.72 -17.54 5.36
N ARG A 470 7.90 -17.94 4.86
CA ARG A 470 8.03 -18.97 3.82
C ARG A 470 7.96 -20.39 4.37
N ARG A 471 8.16 -20.56 5.68
CA ARG A 471 8.15 -21.86 6.35
C ARG A 471 7.22 -21.86 7.55
N THR A 472 6.45 -22.91 7.73
CA THR A 472 5.66 -23.15 8.94
C THR A 472 6.55 -23.75 10.04
N VAL A 473 6.32 -23.31 11.27
CA VAL A 473 6.94 -23.86 12.49
C VAL A 473 5.93 -24.74 13.22
N SER A 474 4.68 -24.30 13.25
CA SER A 474 3.55 -25.03 13.80
C SER A 474 2.40 -25.09 12.76
N PRO A 475 1.58 -26.16 12.78
CA PRO A 475 1.78 -27.40 13.54
C PRO A 475 2.95 -28.24 12.99
N ALA A 476 3.53 -29.07 13.87
CA ALA A 476 4.61 -29.98 13.49
C ALA A 476 4.19 -30.93 12.35
N GLY A 477 5.09 -31.19 11.40
CA GLY A 477 4.82 -32.05 10.24
C GLY A 477 4.22 -31.33 9.03
N LEU A 478 3.65 -30.12 9.21
CA LEU A 478 3.04 -29.38 8.11
C LEU A 478 4.09 -28.94 7.07
N GLN A 479 5.24 -28.41 7.51
CA GLN A 479 6.28 -27.97 6.60
C GLN A 479 6.90 -29.14 5.83
N GLU A 480 7.14 -30.26 6.51
CA GLU A 480 7.68 -31.48 5.89
C GLU A 480 6.72 -32.02 4.82
N ALA A 481 5.41 -31.93 5.07
CA ALA A 481 4.39 -32.31 4.10
C ALA A 481 4.36 -31.37 2.88
N ILE A 482 4.52 -30.07 3.09
CA ILE A 482 4.65 -29.07 2.00
C ILE A 482 5.92 -29.38 1.18
N ASP A 483 7.08 -29.49 1.82
CA ASP A 483 8.38 -29.75 1.18
C ASP A 483 8.34 -31.03 0.34
N SER A 484 7.72 -32.10 0.87
CA SER A 484 7.56 -33.39 0.18
C SER A 484 6.71 -33.33 -1.09
N ARG A 485 5.75 -32.39 -1.15
CA ARG A 485 4.91 -32.18 -2.34
C ARG A 485 5.60 -31.31 -3.37
N VAL A 486 6.19 -30.20 -2.93
CA VAL A 486 6.92 -29.25 -3.79
C VAL A 486 8.06 -29.97 -4.53
N LYS A 487 8.80 -30.86 -3.87
CA LYS A 487 9.93 -31.60 -4.46
C LYS A 487 9.55 -32.45 -5.69
N LYS A 488 8.28 -32.77 -5.88
CA LYS A 488 7.80 -33.59 -7.02
C LYS A 488 7.75 -32.82 -8.34
N TYR A 489 7.83 -31.50 -8.28
CA TYR A 489 7.58 -30.62 -9.42
C TYR A 489 8.75 -29.65 -9.65
N ARG A 490 9.01 -29.33 -10.91
CA ARG A 490 10.13 -28.46 -11.28
C ARG A 490 9.75 -27.00 -11.09
N ARG A 491 10.70 -26.20 -10.58
CA ARG A 491 10.53 -24.78 -10.23
C ARG A 491 9.29 -24.55 -9.34
N ALA A 492 8.88 -25.57 -8.59
CA ALA A 492 7.72 -25.47 -7.74
C ALA A 492 8.09 -24.83 -6.40
N ARG A 493 7.16 -24.06 -5.87
CA ARG A 493 7.26 -23.46 -4.54
C ARG A 493 5.87 -23.31 -3.94
N SER A 494 5.75 -23.56 -2.65
CA SER A 494 4.50 -23.36 -1.93
C SER A 494 4.77 -23.06 -0.47
N PHE A 495 3.88 -22.26 0.14
CA PHE A 495 3.94 -21.93 1.55
C PHE A 495 2.53 -21.64 2.09
N VAL A 496 2.41 -21.66 3.41
CA VAL A 496 1.17 -21.48 4.15
C VAL A 496 1.40 -20.46 5.26
N ARG A 497 0.49 -19.51 5.43
CA ARG A 497 0.55 -18.53 6.52
C ARG A 497 -0.83 -18.06 6.98
N PRO A 498 -1.00 -17.67 8.25
CA PRO A 498 -2.24 -17.05 8.71
C PRO A 498 -2.45 -15.67 8.06
N SER A 499 -3.69 -15.33 7.71
CA SER A 499 -4.01 -13.97 7.29
C SER A 499 -3.93 -13.02 8.50
N GLY A 500 -3.44 -11.80 8.27
CA GLY A 500 -3.36 -10.76 9.31
C GLY A 500 -4.63 -9.92 9.45
N THR A 501 -5.55 -10.04 8.49
CA THR A 501 -6.75 -9.20 8.36
C THR A 501 -8.06 -9.97 8.38
N GLU A 502 -8.00 -11.30 8.34
CA GLU A 502 -9.16 -12.19 8.20
C GLU A 502 -8.89 -13.51 8.94
N ASP A 503 -9.93 -14.17 9.44
CA ASP A 503 -9.81 -15.49 10.10
C ASP A 503 -9.72 -16.64 9.08
N VAL A 504 -8.63 -16.60 8.32
CA VAL A 504 -8.29 -17.58 7.29
C VAL A 504 -6.79 -17.81 7.23
N VAL A 505 -6.43 -18.92 6.60
CA VAL A 505 -5.06 -19.24 6.22
C VAL A 505 -4.92 -19.09 4.71
N ARG A 506 -3.81 -18.49 4.28
CA ARG A 506 -3.47 -18.31 2.87
C ARG A 506 -2.50 -19.40 2.45
N VAL A 507 -2.81 -20.04 1.33
CA VAL A 507 -1.96 -21.03 0.69
C VAL A 507 -1.54 -20.47 -0.66
N TYR A 508 -0.24 -20.42 -0.92
CA TYR A 508 0.29 -20.01 -2.21
C TYR A 508 1.03 -21.18 -2.85
N ALA A 509 0.89 -21.35 -4.16
CA ALA A 509 1.69 -22.30 -4.92
C ALA A 509 1.99 -21.76 -6.33
N GLU A 510 3.19 -22.08 -6.83
CA GLU A 510 3.64 -21.87 -8.20
C GLU A 510 4.43 -23.09 -8.69
N ALA A 511 4.46 -23.32 -10.01
CA ALA A 511 5.28 -24.35 -10.65
C ALA A 511 5.46 -24.08 -12.15
N ASP A 512 6.29 -24.87 -12.83
CA ASP A 512 6.55 -24.73 -14.28
C ASP A 512 5.35 -25.02 -15.20
N THR A 513 4.36 -25.79 -14.72
CA THR A 513 3.15 -26.13 -15.47
C THR A 513 1.88 -25.94 -14.63
N GLN A 514 0.75 -25.74 -15.32
CA GLN A 514 -0.57 -25.58 -14.67
C GLN A 514 -0.94 -26.80 -13.79
N LEU A 515 -0.68 -28.01 -14.31
CA LEU A 515 -0.96 -29.26 -13.59
C LEU A 515 -0.09 -29.39 -12.33
N ALA A 516 1.20 -29.05 -12.44
CA ALA A 516 2.16 -29.16 -11.35
C ALA A 516 1.79 -28.27 -10.16
N TRP A 517 1.40 -27.01 -10.40
CA TRP A 517 1.00 -26.15 -9.28
C TRP A 517 -0.36 -26.58 -8.72
N GLN A 518 -1.32 -27.06 -9.53
CA GLN A 518 -2.62 -27.53 -9.01
C GLN A 518 -2.46 -28.68 -8.01
N CYS A 519 -1.58 -29.63 -8.32
CA CYS A 519 -1.23 -30.70 -7.38
C CYS A 519 -0.46 -30.19 -6.16
N THR A 520 0.36 -29.16 -6.33
CA THR A 520 1.06 -28.50 -5.22
C THR A 520 0.08 -27.74 -4.32
N ALA A 521 -0.97 -27.14 -4.88
CA ALA A 521 -2.00 -26.37 -4.19
C ALA A 521 -3.09 -27.22 -3.52
N SER A 522 -3.12 -28.54 -3.74
CA SER A 522 -4.00 -29.49 -3.04
C SER A 522 -3.63 -29.64 -1.55
N LEU A 523 -3.11 -28.58 -0.92
CA LEU A 523 -2.77 -28.47 0.51
C LEU A 523 -4.02 -28.29 1.37
N GLU A 524 -5.18 -27.99 0.78
CA GLU A 524 -6.45 -27.91 1.52
C GLU A 524 -6.69 -29.19 2.35
N ASP A 525 -6.36 -30.36 1.82
CA ASP A 525 -6.52 -31.62 2.54
C ASP A 525 -5.50 -31.81 3.68
N LEU A 526 -4.33 -31.15 3.63
CA LEU A 526 -3.41 -31.11 4.78
C LEU A 526 -3.95 -30.23 5.90
N MET A 527 -4.75 -29.21 5.57
CA MET A 527 -5.32 -28.28 6.54
C MET A 527 -6.68 -28.72 7.08
N LYS A 528 -7.31 -29.75 6.49
CA LYS A 528 -8.50 -30.46 7.02
C LYS A 528 -8.13 -31.56 8.03
N ASN A 529 -6.86 -31.71 8.39
CA ASN A 529 -6.42 -32.66 9.40
C ASN A 529 -6.94 -32.22 10.79
N PRO A 530 -7.50 -33.12 11.63
CA PRO A 530 -8.08 -32.79 12.94
C PRO A 530 -7.17 -32.05 13.95
N LEU A 531 -5.88 -31.87 13.64
CA LEU A 531 -4.96 -31.03 14.42
C LEU A 531 -5.07 -29.52 14.09
N ILE A 532 -5.76 -29.15 13.00
CA ILE A 532 -5.92 -27.78 12.49
C ILE A 532 -7.41 -27.36 12.44
N SER A 533 -8.34 -28.32 12.43
CA SER A 533 -9.79 -28.09 12.37
C SER A 533 -10.44 -27.83 13.72
#